data_AF-A0A2V5U7D1-F1
#
_entry.id   AF-A0A2V5U7D1-F1
#
_cell.length_a   1.000
_cell.length_b   1.000
_cell.length_c   1.000
_cell.angle_alpha   90.00
_cell.angle_beta   90.00
_cell.angle_gamma   90.00
#
_symmetry.space_group_name_H-M   'P 1'
#
loop_
_entity.id
_entity.type
_entity.pdbx_description
1 polymer ?
#
loop_
_entity_poly.entity_id
_entity_poly.type
_entity_poly.pdbx_seq_one_letter_code
_entity_poly.pdbx_strand_id
1 'polypeptide(L)' 'MSGTDKPKGELVIQTIAMPKDTNPNGDIFGGWLTSQMDLGSGI' A
#
# COMPACT_ATOMS: atom_id res chain seq x y z
N MET A 1 5.97 24.30 -4.76
CA MET A 1 4.86 23.34 -4.68
C MET A 1 4.36 23.36 -3.24
N SER A 2 3.14 23.87 -3.03
CA SER A 2 2.54 24.11 -1.71
C SER A 2 2.31 22.79 -0.97
N GLY A 3 2.80 22.68 0.28
CA GLY A 3 2.75 21.47 1.10
C GLY A 3 1.38 21.21 1.77
N THR A 4 0.31 21.11 0.97
CA THR A 4 -1.08 21.01 1.49
C THR A 4 -1.74 19.65 1.31
N ASP A 5 -1.14 18.70 0.58
CA ASP A 5 -1.78 17.40 0.29
C ASP A 5 -1.20 16.28 1.14
N LYS A 6 -1.33 16.40 2.47
CA LYS A 6 -1.08 15.27 3.36
C LYS A 6 -2.37 14.46 3.54
N PRO A 7 -2.33 13.12 3.47
CA PRO A 7 -3.47 12.28 3.80
C PRO A 7 -4.02 12.66 5.19
N LYS A 8 -5.34 12.79 5.30
CA LYS A 8 -6.03 13.01 6.58
C LYS A 8 -6.41 11.66 7.17
N GLY A 9 -6.25 11.50 8.48
CA GLY A 9 -6.60 10.27 9.20
C GLY A 9 -5.44 9.74 10.02
N GLU A 10 -5.71 8.67 10.76
CA GLU A 10 -4.69 7.91 11.47
C GLU A 10 -3.92 7.01 10.48
N LEU A 11 -2.62 6.84 10.70
CA LEU A 11 -1.85 5.88 9.91
C LEU A 11 -2.25 4.46 10.33
N VAL A 12 -2.86 3.75 9.38
CA VAL A 12 -3.42 2.41 9.59
C VAL A 12 -2.38 1.31 9.32
N ILE A 13 -1.73 1.32 8.15
CA ILE A 13 -0.69 0.35 7.76
C ILE A 13 0.47 1.07 7.07
N GLN A 14 1.70 0.64 7.38
CA GLN A 14 2.91 1.00 6.65
C GLN A 14 3.75 -0.27 6.42
N THR A 15 3.99 -0.62 5.16
CA THR A 15 4.73 -1.82 4.77
C THR A 15 5.62 -1.55 3.57
N ILE A 16 6.60 -2.42 3.34
CA ILE A 16 7.56 -2.34 2.23
C ILE A 16 7.32 -3.53 1.30
N ALA A 17 7.10 -3.26 0.02
CA ALA A 17 7.04 -4.30 -0.99
C ALA A 17 8.41 -4.95 -1.18
N MET A 18 8.45 -6.28 -1.24
CA MET A 18 9.65 -7.09 -1.44
C MET A 18 9.64 -7.73 -2.83
N PRO A 19 10.77 -8.25 -3.33
CA PRO A 19 10.83 -8.88 -4.66
C PRO A 19 9.79 -10.00 -4.87
N LYS A 20 9.41 -10.72 -3.81
CA LYS A 20 8.37 -11.77 -3.86
C LYS A 20 6.94 -11.24 -4.09
N ASP A 21 6.71 -9.95 -3.87
CA ASP A 21 5.41 -9.30 -4.00
C ASP A 21 5.20 -8.76 -5.43
N THR A 22 6.12 -9.06 -6.34
CA THR A 22 6.05 -8.69 -7.76
C THR A 22 5.27 -9.72 -8.58
N ASN A 23 4.65 -9.27 -9.66
CA ASN A 23 4.07 -10.11 -10.70
C ASN A 23 5.19 -10.62 -11.66
N PRO A 24 4.89 -11.50 -12.64
CA PRO A 24 5.90 -11.98 -13.60
C PRO A 24 6.57 -10.88 -14.46
N ASN A 25 5.99 -9.68 -14.56
CA ASN A 25 6.57 -8.54 -15.26
C ASN A 25 7.52 -7.72 -14.37
N GLY A 26 7.59 -8.02 -13.06
CA GLY A 26 8.41 -7.30 -12.09
C GLY A 26 7.73 -6.10 -11.42
N ASP A 27 6.48 -5.78 -11.77
CA ASP A 27 5.70 -4.75 -11.07
C ASP A 27 5.10 -5.32 -9.78
N ILE A 28 4.71 -4.45 -8.85
CA ILE A 28 3.98 -4.88 -7.65
C ILE A 28 2.68 -5.60 -8.07
N PHE A 29 2.44 -6.78 -7.49
CA PHE A 29 1.24 -7.54 -7.76
C PHE A 29 -0.01 -6.86 -7.18
N GLY A 30 -1.02 -6.62 -8.03
CA GLY A 30 -2.24 -5.92 -7.63
C GLY A 30 -3.00 -6.61 -6.49
N GLY A 31 -3.04 -7.95 -6.48
CA GLY A 31 -3.72 -8.69 -5.41
C GLY A 31 -3.04 -8.50 -4.04
N TRP A 32 -1.71 -8.38 -4.00
CA TRP A 32 -0.98 -8.08 -2.76
C TRP A 32 -1.36 -6.70 -2.23
N LEU A 33 -1.45 -5.69 -3.11
CA LEU A 33 -1.86 -4.34 -2.74
C LEU A 33 -3.29 -4.31 -2.18
N THR A 34 -4.23 -4.99 -2.83
CA THR A 34 -5.61 -5.09 -2.35
C THR A 34 -5.67 -5.80 -1.00
N SER A 35 -4.86 -6.83 -0.76
CA SER A 35 -4.77 -7.47 0.56
C SER A 35 -4.25 -6.52 1.65
N GLN A 36 -3.32 -5.60 1.35
CA GLN A 36 -2.90 -4.59 2.33
C GLN A 36 -4.03 -3.61 2.66
N MET A 37 -4.86 -3.25 1.68
CA MET A 37 -6.03 -2.40 1.90
C MET A 37 -7.09 -3.10 2.76
N ASP A 38 -7.34 -4.38 2.50
CA ASP A 38 -8.27 -5.20 3.30
C ASP A 38 -7.80 -5.34 4.76
N LEU A 39 -6.51 -5.63 4.97
CA LEU A 39 -5.90 -5.66 6.30
C LEU A 39 -6.07 -4.33 7.06
N GLY A 40 -5.98 -3.21 6.33
CA GLY A 40 -6.14 -1.88 6.91
C GLY A 40 -7.60 -1.47 7.14
N SER A 41 -8.56 -2.12 6.48
CA SER A 41 -9.99 -1.81 6.66
C SER A 41 -10.56 -2.41 7.95
N GLY A 42 -9.86 -3.36 8.58
CA GLY A 42 -10.32 -4.05 9.78
C GLY A 42 -10.08 -3.30 11.11
N ILE A 43 -9.49 -2.11 11.05
CA ILE A 43 -9.13 -1.23 12.17
C ILE A 43 -9.76 0.15 11.98
#